data_AF-A0A2R7Z2F8-F1
#
_entry.id   AF-A0A2R7Z2F8-F1
#
_cell.length_a   1.000
_cell.length_b   1.000
_cell.length_c   1.000
_cell.angle_alpha   90.00
_cell.angle_beta   90.00
_cell.angle_gamma   90.00
#
_symmetry.space_group_name_H-M   'P 1'
#
loop_
_entity.id
_entity.type
_entity.pdbx_description
1 polymer ?
#
loop_
_entity_poly.entity_id
_entity_poly.type
_entity_poly.pdbx_seq_one_letter_code
_entity_poly.pdbx_strand_id
1 'polypeptide(L)'
;MDDVFIGRIEVRPPLNDTERAHLATLGASGSTLRGTPTGRGDTSVPFAHLAWEACPSGCCLTWNGLEHGKHLAESLRFLVQHLFGPEARVAGHPAFSAFTCDHVLDGLVAARGRDGRTYVVEASRNRVSGRDGRPACAQGGDQRRGRARPRPANVIEFRPRRA
;
A
#
# COMPACT_ATOMS: atom_id res chain seq x y z
N MET A 1 7.21 18.08 -3.77
CA MET A 1 5.80 17.76 -4.01
C MET A 1 5.53 16.59 -3.09
N ASP A 2 4.84 16.85 -1.99
CA ASP A 2 4.72 15.90 -0.90
C ASP A 2 3.82 14.74 -1.33
N ASP A 3 4.26 13.52 -1.08
CA ASP A 3 3.45 12.35 -1.37
C ASP A 3 2.19 12.41 -0.48
N VAL A 4 1.00 12.29 -1.09
CA VAL A 4 -0.28 12.36 -0.38
C VAL A 4 -0.72 10.95 -0.04
N PHE A 5 -0.94 10.70 1.25
CA PHE A 5 -1.41 9.42 1.78
C PHE A 5 -2.73 9.61 2.51
N ILE A 6 -3.67 8.68 2.32
CA ILE A 6 -4.99 8.72 2.95
C ILE A 6 -5.33 7.32 3.46
N GLY A 7 -5.81 7.26 4.70
CA GLY A 7 -6.28 6.02 5.33
C GLY A 7 -5.31 5.46 6.36
N ARG A 8 -5.66 4.29 6.89
CA ARG A 8 -4.89 3.53 7.88
C ARG A 8 -5.28 2.06 7.82
N ILE A 9 -4.41 1.20 8.32
CA ILE A 9 -4.72 -0.21 8.59
C ILE A 9 -4.96 -0.34 10.09
N GLU A 10 -6.13 -0.77 10.50
CA GLU A 10 -6.45 -1.07 11.89
C GLU A 10 -5.80 -2.40 12.30
N VAL A 11 -5.38 -2.47 13.56
CA VAL A 11 -4.71 -3.64 14.14
C VAL A 11 -5.48 -4.06 15.40
N ARG A 12 -5.94 -5.32 15.42
CA ARG A 12 -6.74 -5.88 16.53
C ARG A 12 -6.26 -7.27 16.93
N PRO A 13 -5.86 -7.52 18.19
CA PRO A 13 -5.67 -6.52 19.26
C PRO A 13 -4.57 -5.51 18.92
N PRO A 14 -4.49 -4.35 19.60
CA PRO A 14 -3.43 -3.37 19.36
C PRO A 14 -2.03 -3.96 19.59
N LEU A 15 -1.04 -3.47 18.83
CA LEU A 15 0.36 -3.85 19.01
C LEU A 15 0.86 -3.50 20.42
N ASN A 16 1.56 -4.41 21.06
CA ASN A 16 2.21 -4.18 22.34
C ASN A 16 3.48 -3.34 22.19
N ASP A 17 4.05 -2.91 23.31
CA ASP A 17 5.19 -1.97 23.32
C ASP A 17 6.43 -2.54 22.61
N THR A 18 6.66 -3.84 22.72
CA THR A 18 7.81 -4.51 22.10
C THR A 18 7.63 -4.59 20.58
N GLU A 19 6.44 -4.94 20.11
CA GLU A 19 6.10 -4.97 18.68
C GLU A 19 6.23 -3.58 18.04
N ARG A 20 5.73 -2.53 18.73
CA ARG A 20 5.86 -1.14 18.27
C ARG A 20 7.32 -0.68 18.23
N ALA A 21 8.09 -0.97 19.28
CA ALA A 21 9.51 -0.63 19.34
C ALA A 21 10.32 -1.35 18.24
N HIS A 22 9.99 -2.61 17.96
CA HIS A 22 10.61 -3.36 16.88
C HIS A 22 10.28 -2.75 15.52
N LEU A 23 9.01 -2.41 15.26
CA LEU A 23 8.60 -1.76 14.01
C LEU A 23 9.33 -0.42 13.81
N ALA A 24 9.44 0.40 14.86
CA ALA A 24 10.18 1.66 14.82
C ALA A 24 11.68 1.45 14.53
N THR A 25 12.30 0.46 15.16
CA THR A 25 13.71 0.10 14.93
C THR A 25 13.92 -0.42 13.51
N LEU A 26 12.99 -1.22 13.01
CA LEU A 26 13.02 -1.76 11.66
C LEU A 26 12.97 -0.63 10.61
N GLY A 27 12.09 0.36 10.81
CA GLY A 27 12.00 1.57 9.99
C GLY A 27 13.26 2.43 10.03
N ALA A 28 13.88 2.56 11.20
CA ALA A 28 15.11 3.33 11.39
C ALA A 28 16.39 2.61 10.95
N SER A 29 16.33 1.30 10.68
CA SER A 29 17.53 0.46 10.47
C SER A 29 18.34 0.78 9.20
N GLY A 30 17.76 1.53 8.25
CA GLY A 30 18.36 1.77 6.94
C GLY A 30 18.52 0.50 6.08
N SER A 31 18.07 -0.66 6.57
CA SER A 31 18.11 -1.94 5.86
C SER A 31 16.84 -2.15 5.06
N THR A 32 16.92 -2.89 3.96
CA THR A 32 15.72 -3.41 3.30
C THR A 32 15.12 -4.53 4.13
N LEU A 33 13.81 -4.76 3.99
CA LEU A 33 13.10 -5.85 4.66
C LEU A 33 13.77 -7.21 4.39
N ARG A 34 14.28 -7.44 3.19
CA ARG A 34 15.04 -8.65 2.85
C ARG A 34 16.41 -8.75 3.56
N GLY A 35 16.99 -7.62 3.95
CA GLY A 35 18.28 -7.58 4.65
C GLY A 35 18.20 -7.88 6.14
N THR A 36 17.01 -7.80 6.73
CA THR A 36 16.80 -7.89 8.18
C THR A 36 16.76 -9.34 8.66
N PRO A 37 16.97 -9.62 9.96
CA PRO A 37 16.88 -10.97 10.50
C PRO A 37 15.54 -11.65 10.21
N THR A 38 14.45 -10.88 10.11
CA THR A 38 13.09 -11.38 9.88
C THR A 38 12.77 -11.62 8.41
N GLY A 39 13.53 -11.05 7.47
CA GLY A 39 13.31 -11.26 6.03
C GLY A 39 14.47 -11.92 5.27
N ARG A 40 15.64 -12.09 5.88
CA ARG A 40 16.81 -12.70 5.25
C ARG A 40 16.55 -14.13 4.79
N GLY A 41 16.98 -14.43 3.57
CA GLY A 41 16.85 -15.77 2.98
C GLY A 41 15.48 -16.06 2.35
N ASP A 42 14.51 -15.16 2.51
CA ASP A 42 13.20 -15.29 1.90
C ASP A 42 13.08 -14.43 0.63
N THR A 43 12.90 -15.11 -0.50
CA THR A 43 12.76 -14.47 -1.82
C THR A 43 11.43 -13.76 -2.01
N SER A 44 10.41 -14.10 -1.22
CA SER A 44 9.10 -13.43 -1.22
C SER A 44 9.12 -12.07 -0.52
N VAL A 45 10.13 -11.80 0.31
CA VAL A 45 10.28 -10.52 1.01
C VAL A 45 10.76 -9.45 0.03
N PRO A 46 10.08 -8.29 -0.06
CA PRO A 46 10.44 -7.25 -1.00
C PRO A 46 11.80 -6.62 -0.67
N PHE A 47 12.51 -6.19 -1.71
CA PHE A 47 13.70 -5.34 -1.56
C PHE A 47 13.26 -3.89 -1.39
N ALA A 48 12.62 -3.59 -0.27
CA ALA A 48 12.07 -2.28 0.09
C ALA A 48 12.42 -1.94 1.54
N HIS A 49 12.48 -0.65 1.87
CA HIS A 49 12.55 -0.19 3.26
C HIS A 49 11.17 -0.21 3.90
N LEU A 50 11.12 -0.31 5.23
CA LEU A 50 9.85 -0.21 5.94
C LEU A 50 9.40 1.26 6.01
N ALA A 51 8.18 1.52 5.53
CA ALA A 51 7.53 2.84 5.58
C ALA A 51 6.13 2.78 6.23
N TRP A 52 5.85 1.71 6.97
CA TRP A 52 4.68 1.59 7.84
C TRP A 52 5.06 1.97 9.26
N GLU A 53 4.27 2.85 9.87
CA GLU A 53 4.43 3.29 11.25
C GLU A 53 3.21 2.92 12.07
N ALA A 54 3.44 2.39 13.26
CA ALA A 54 2.38 2.18 14.24
C ALA A 54 2.07 3.49 14.97
N CYS A 55 0.79 3.75 15.18
CA CYS A 55 0.39 4.83 16.08
C CYS A 55 0.84 4.56 17.53
N PRO A 56 0.92 5.59 18.39
CA PRO A 56 1.38 5.42 19.78
C PRO A 56 0.63 4.37 20.59
N SER A 57 -0.67 4.18 20.33
CA SER A 57 -1.51 3.17 20.98
C SER A 57 -1.48 1.79 20.32
N GLY A 58 -0.76 1.62 19.21
CA GLY A 58 -0.64 0.34 18.49
C GLY A 58 -1.89 -0.12 17.74
N CYS A 59 -2.97 0.68 17.71
CA CYS A 59 -4.24 0.26 17.13
C CYS A 59 -4.32 0.45 15.61
N CYS A 60 -3.36 1.12 14.98
CA CYS A 60 -3.32 1.28 13.53
C CYS A 60 -1.91 1.50 12.98
N LEU A 61 -1.75 1.20 11.69
CA LEU A 61 -0.59 1.48 10.88
C LEU A 61 -0.91 2.55 9.83
N THR A 62 0.00 3.50 9.67
CA THR A 62 -0.05 4.53 8.62
C THR A 62 1.20 4.48 7.76
N TRP A 63 1.09 4.94 6.52
CA TRP A 63 2.23 5.05 5.62
C TRP A 63 2.92 6.41 5.79
N ASN A 64 4.24 6.42 6.00
CA ASN A 64 5.01 7.63 6.27
C ASN A 64 5.63 8.26 5.01
N GLY A 65 5.56 7.58 3.86
CA GLY A 65 6.04 8.10 2.58
C GLY A 65 7.55 8.01 2.34
N LEU A 66 8.31 7.38 3.23
CA LEU A 66 9.76 7.22 3.03
C LEU A 66 10.11 6.20 1.94
N GLU A 67 9.15 5.38 1.51
CA GLU A 67 9.31 4.38 0.45
C GLU A 67 8.28 4.59 -0.68
N HIS A 68 8.60 4.06 -1.87
CA HIS A 68 7.74 4.17 -3.04
C HIS A 68 6.39 3.46 -2.82
N GLY A 69 5.27 4.12 -3.19
CA GLY A 69 3.91 3.60 -2.98
C GLY A 69 3.64 2.21 -3.59
N LYS A 70 4.41 1.79 -4.60
CA LYS A 70 4.36 0.44 -5.19
C LYS A 70 4.67 -0.66 -4.15
N HIS A 71 5.40 -0.33 -3.09
CA HIS A 71 5.76 -1.25 -2.01
C HIS A 71 4.74 -1.29 -0.87
N LEU A 72 3.67 -0.49 -0.90
CA LEU A 72 2.60 -0.52 0.12
C LEU A 72 2.13 -1.95 0.42
N ALA A 73 1.69 -2.65 -0.62
CA ALA A 73 1.10 -3.98 -0.48
C ALA A 73 2.14 -5.04 -0.09
N GLU A 74 3.33 -5.00 -0.68
CA GLU A 74 4.37 -6.00 -0.41
C GLU A 74 4.94 -5.88 1.00
N SER A 75 5.21 -4.65 1.45
CA SER A 75 5.68 -4.40 2.81
C SER A 75 4.60 -4.69 3.86
N LEU A 76 3.32 -4.44 3.58
CA LEU A 76 2.23 -4.82 4.48
C LEU A 76 2.06 -6.34 4.58
N ARG A 77 2.21 -7.07 3.46
CA ARG A 77 2.25 -8.55 3.48
C ARG A 77 3.38 -9.07 4.35
N PHE A 78 4.56 -8.46 4.25
CA PHE A 78 5.68 -8.80 5.10
C PHE A 78 5.31 -8.64 6.59
N LEU A 79 4.73 -7.51 6.99
CA LEU A 79 4.32 -7.30 8.39
C LEU A 79 3.34 -8.37 8.87
N VAL A 80 2.32 -8.68 8.07
CA VAL A 80 1.35 -9.73 8.40
C VAL A 80 2.03 -11.11 8.52
N GLN A 81 2.81 -11.51 7.52
CA GLN A 81 3.33 -12.88 7.40
C GLN A 81 4.56 -13.13 8.25
N HIS A 82 5.33 -12.11 8.59
CA HIS A 82 6.57 -12.27 9.34
C HIS A 82 6.43 -11.85 10.80
N LEU A 83 5.59 -10.85 11.11
CA LEU A 83 5.59 -10.22 12.43
C LEU A 83 4.28 -10.36 13.20
N PHE A 84 3.14 -10.12 12.58
CA PHE A 84 1.91 -9.81 13.35
C PHE A 84 0.77 -10.81 13.22
N GLY A 85 0.66 -11.54 12.10
CA GLY A 85 -0.44 -12.47 11.89
C GLY A 85 -0.35 -13.73 12.76
N PRO A 86 -1.45 -14.50 12.90
CA PRO A 86 -1.53 -15.78 13.62
C PRO A 86 -0.51 -16.82 13.18
N GLU A 87 -0.05 -16.72 11.93
CA GLU A 87 0.95 -17.60 11.32
C GLU A 87 2.25 -16.86 11.03
N ALA A 88 2.51 -15.76 11.75
CA ALA A 88 3.73 -14.98 11.60
C ALA A 88 4.96 -15.86 11.80
N ARG A 89 5.98 -15.70 10.95
CA ARG A 89 7.20 -16.51 11.04
C ARG A 89 7.98 -16.37 12.33
N VAL A 90 7.83 -15.24 13.02
CA VAL A 90 8.45 -15.04 14.34
C VAL A 90 7.72 -15.78 15.46
N ALA A 91 6.51 -16.31 15.22
CA ALA A 91 5.74 -17.03 16.23
C ALA A 91 6.55 -18.22 16.79
N GLY A 92 6.68 -18.25 18.11
CA GLY A 92 7.45 -19.29 18.82
C GLY A 92 8.97 -19.14 18.73
N HIS A 93 9.51 -18.15 18.02
CA HIS A 93 10.96 -17.92 17.96
C HIS A 93 11.44 -17.26 19.28
N PRO A 94 12.49 -17.78 19.96
CA PRO A 94 12.90 -17.28 21.29
C PRO A 94 13.22 -15.77 21.34
N ALA A 95 13.88 -15.25 20.29
CA ALA A 95 14.19 -13.82 20.16
C ALA A 95 12.95 -12.91 20.01
N PHE A 96 11.77 -13.50 19.75
CA PHE A 96 10.49 -12.83 19.57
C PHE A 96 9.45 -13.36 20.58
N SER A 97 9.88 -13.87 21.73
CA SER A 97 9.00 -14.41 22.77
C SER A 97 7.97 -13.41 23.31
N ALA A 98 8.22 -12.11 23.16
CA ALA A 98 7.29 -11.04 23.53
C ALA A 98 6.28 -10.66 22.41
N PHE A 99 6.42 -11.24 21.22
CA PHE A 99 5.45 -11.03 20.13
C PHE A 99 4.24 -11.93 20.36
N THR A 100 3.06 -11.33 20.30
CA THR A 100 1.78 -12.01 20.49
C THR A 100 1.35 -12.75 19.23
N CYS A 101 1.66 -12.21 18.05
CA CYS A 101 1.35 -12.79 16.75
C CYS A 101 -0.14 -13.15 16.61
N ASP A 102 -1.07 -12.43 17.24
CA ASP A 102 -2.51 -12.72 17.18
C ASP A 102 -3.30 -11.61 16.49
N HIS A 103 -2.59 -10.69 15.83
CA HIS A 103 -3.19 -9.50 15.27
C HIS A 103 -3.93 -9.79 13.96
N VAL A 104 -5.06 -9.11 13.83
CA VAL A 104 -5.87 -9.01 12.63
C VAL A 104 -5.73 -7.60 12.10
N LEU A 105 -5.24 -7.50 10.87
CA LEU A 105 -5.07 -6.26 10.14
C LEU A 105 -6.22 -6.09 9.13
N ASP A 106 -6.91 -4.96 9.23
CA ASP A 106 -8.04 -4.57 8.40
C ASP A 106 -7.96 -3.10 8.03
N GLY A 107 -8.21 -2.73 6.78
CA GLY A 107 -8.31 -1.33 6.39
C GLY A 107 -7.82 -1.05 4.99
N LEU A 108 -7.74 0.24 4.66
CA LEU A 108 -7.36 0.70 3.34
C LEU A 108 -6.44 1.91 3.46
N VAL A 109 -5.40 1.92 2.63
CA VAL A 109 -4.49 3.04 2.45
C VAL A 109 -4.32 3.32 0.97
N ALA A 110 -4.42 4.58 0.60
CA ALA A 110 -4.08 5.07 -0.73
C ALA A 110 -2.86 6.00 -0.64
N ALA A 111 -1.92 5.84 -1.56
CA ALA A 111 -0.75 6.69 -1.74
C ALA A 111 -0.72 7.25 -3.16
N ARG A 112 -0.39 8.53 -3.32
CA ARG A 112 0.05 9.05 -4.61
C ARG A 112 1.57 8.96 -4.69
N GLY A 113 2.07 8.21 -5.66
CA GLY A 113 3.51 8.12 -5.93
C GLY A 113 4.02 9.34 -6.70
N ARG A 114 5.35 9.51 -6.68
CA ARG A 114 6.07 10.56 -7.42
C ARG A 114 5.91 10.46 -8.93
N ASP A 115 5.62 9.26 -9.44
CA ASP A 115 5.27 9.00 -10.83
C ASP A 115 3.85 9.47 -11.22
N GLY A 116 3.12 10.06 -10.27
CA GLY A 116 1.74 10.52 -10.44
C GLY A 116 0.71 9.40 -10.38
N ARG A 117 1.12 8.14 -10.19
CA ARG A 117 0.20 7.00 -10.03
C ARG A 117 -0.37 6.96 -8.62
N THR A 118 -1.59 6.44 -8.50
CA THR A 118 -2.18 6.14 -7.21
C THR A 118 -1.98 4.66 -6.91
N TYR A 119 -1.50 4.33 -5.73
CA TYR A 119 -1.36 2.97 -5.23
C TYR A 119 -2.37 2.79 -4.10
N VAL A 120 -3.18 1.75 -4.16
CA VAL A 120 -4.17 1.43 -3.12
C VAL A 120 -3.84 0.06 -2.56
N VAL A 121 -3.74 -0.04 -1.25
CA VAL A 121 -3.63 -1.29 -0.52
C VAL A 121 -4.85 -1.48 0.38
N GLU A 122 -5.38 -2.69 0.38
CA GLU A 122 -6.46 -3.12 1.25
C GLU A 122 -5.99 -4.36 2.02
N ALA A 123 -6.17 -4.33 3.34
CA ALA A 123 -6.08 -5.50 4.19
C ALA A 123 -7.49 -5.90 4.63
N SER A 124 -7.84 -7.17 4.43
CA SER A 124 -9.06 -7.76 4.97
C SER A 124 -8.72 -9.08 5.66
N ARG A 125 -8.82 -9.10 6.98
CA ARG A 125 -8.44 -10.22 7.86
C ARG A 125 -7.08 -10.79 7.48
N ASN A 126 -6.05 -9.95 7.50
CA ASN A 126 -4.67 -10.32 7.13
C ASN A 126 -4.46 -10.67 5.64
N ARG A 127 -5.50 -10.63 4.79
CA ARG A 127 -5.32 -10.78 3.33
C ARG A 127 -5.05 -9.42 2.71
N VAL A 128 -3.86 -9.24 2.16
CA VAL A 128 -3.41 -7.97 1.59
C VAL A 128 -3.49 -7.99 0.07
N SER A 129 -4.31 -7.10 -0.49
CA SER A 129 -4.39 -6.84 -1.92
C SER A 129 -3.87 -5.45 -2.24
N GLY A 130 -3.22 -5.30 -3.39
CA GLY A 130 -2.68 -4.04 -3.89
C GLY A 130 -3.16 -3.78 -5.30
N ARG A 131 -3.45 -2.53 -5.62
CA ARG A 131 -3.88 -2.11 -6.96
C ARG A 131 -3.20 -0.80 -7.34
N ASP A 132 -2.71 -0.76 -8.57
CA ASP A 132 -2.23 0.47 -9.18
C ASP A 132 -3.43 1.16 -9.85
N GLY A 133 -3.85 2.28 -9.29
CA GLY A 133 -4.80 3.19 -9.90
C GLY A 133 -4.17 3.88 -11.08
N ARG A 134 -4.52 3.45 -12.30
CA ARG A 134 -4.47 4.35 -13.45
C ARG A 134 -5.58 5.39 -13.28
N PRO A 135 -5.34 6.67 -13.62
CA PRO A 135 -6.44 7.64 -13.68
C PRO A 135 -7.49 7.10 -14.64
N ALA A 136 -8.71 6.87 -14.16
CA ALA A 136 -9.81 6.32 -14.97
C ALA A 136 -10.10 7.18 -16.22
N CYS A 137 -9.82 8.48 -16.15
CA CYS A 137 -10.01 9.41 -17.26
C CYS A 137 -8.89 9.38 -18.33
N ALA A 138 -7.77 8.70 -18.10
CA ALA A 138 -6.68 8.60 -19.09
C ALA A 138 -6.90 7.49 -20.14
N GLN A 139 -8.00 6.72 -20.02
CA GLN A 139 -8.36 5.67 -20.99
C GLN A 139 -9.08 6.22 -22.24
N GLY A 140 -9.20 7.54 -22.40
CA GLY A 140 -9.84 8.19 -23.55
C GLY A 140 -8.95 8.47 -24.77
N GLY A 141 -7.70 7.99 -24.77
CA GLY A 141 -6.75 8.22 -25.86
C GLY A 141 -6.51 6.98 -26.71
N ASP A 142 -7.04 7.00 -27.92
CA ASP A 142 -6.57 6.23 -29.08
C ASP A 142 -7.02 4.76 -29.23
N GLN A 143 -8.33 4.52 -29.14
CA GLN A 143 -8.93 3.38 -29.85
C GLN A 143 -10.00 3.85 -30.84
N ARG A 144 -9.67 3.64 -32.12
CA ARG A 144 -10.51 3.72 -33.33
C ARG A 144 -10.56 5.09 -34.02
N ARG A 145 -9.58 5.30 -34.92
CA ARG A 145 -9.86 5.88 -36.25
C ARG A 145 -10.83 4.97 -37.01
N GLY A 146 -12.08 4.88 -36.55
CA GLY A 146 -13.18 4.34 -37.33
C GLY A 146 -13.60 5.38 -38.36
N ARG A 147 -13.73 4.98 -39.63
CA ARG A 147 -14.34 5.78 -40.69
C ARG A 147 -15.55 6.55 -40.14
N ALA A 148 -15.54 7.87 -40.32
CA ALA A 148 -16.62 8.74 -39.86
C ALA A 148 -17.97 8.20 -40.34
N ARG A 149 -18.82 7.80 -39.39
CA ARG A 149 -20.22 7.50 -39.71
C ARG A 149 -20.89 8.80 -40.16
N PRO A 150 -21.77 8.75 -41.18
CA PRO A 150 -22.56 9.92 -41.57
C PRO A 150 -23.36 10.39 -40.36
N ARG A 151 -23.38 11.71 -40.15
CA ARG A 151 -24.08 12.31 -39.02
C ARG A 151 -25.60 12.07 -39.15
N PRO A 152 -26.30 11.84 -38.04
CA PRO A 152 -27.75 11.79 -38.02
C PRO A 152 -28.37 13.08 -38.60
N ALA A 153 -29.52 12.95 -39.26
CA ALA A 153 -30.19 14.04 -39.97
C ALA A 153 -30.65 15.21 -39.07
N ASN A 154 -30.62 15.04 -37.75
CA ASN A 154 -31.08 16.02 -36.76
C ASN A 154 -29.95 16.89 -36.16
N VAL A 155 -28.74 16.87 -36.74
CA VAL A 155 -27.65 17.74 -36.28
C VAL A 155 -27.80 19.14 -36.89
N ILE A 156 -28.14 20.12 -36.05
CA ILE A 156 -28.19 21.55 -36.42
C ILE A 156 -26.79 22.15 -36.22
N GLU A 157 -26.12 22.54 -37.32
CA GLU A 157 -24.85 23.25 -37.25
C GLU A 157 -25.10 24.76 -37.08
N PHE A 158 -24.71 25.30 -35.93
CA PHE A 158 -24.63 26.74 -35.74
C PHE A 158 -23.38 27.27 -36.44
N ARG A 159 -23.56 27.84 -37.64
CA ARG A 159 -22.51 28.63 -38.28
C ARG A 159 -22.48 30.03 -37.64
N PRO A 160 -21.32 30.49 -37.13
CA PRO A 160 -21.20 31.85 -36.64
C PRO A 160 -21.44 32.83 -37.79
N ARG A 161 -22.40 33.75 -37.62
CA ARG A 161 -22.59 34.88 -38.52
C ARG A 161 -21.33 35.75 -38.41
N ARG A 162 -20.61 35.93 -39.51
CA ARG A 162 -19.57 36.94 -39.60
C ARG A 162 -20.25 38.31 -39.48
N ALA A 163 -19.72 39.12 -38.56
CA ALA A 163 -20.04 40.54 -38.44
C ALA A 163 -19.45 41.33 -39.62
#